data_AF-A0A1J5L5L6-F1
#
_entry.id   AF-A0A1J5L5L6-F1
#
_cell.length_a   1.000
_cell.length_b   1.000
_cell.length_c   1.000
_cell.angle_alpha   90.00
_cell.angle_beta   90.00
_cell.angle_gamma   90.00
#
_symmetry.space_group_name_H-M   'P 1'
#
loop_
_entity.id
_entity.type
_entity.pdbx_description
1 polymer ?
#
loop_
_entity_poly.entity_id
_entity_poly.type
_entity_poly.pdbx_seq_one_letter_code
_entity_poly.pdbx_strand_id
1 'polypeptide(L)'
;MSVFESINNASTKAVDKSELYLKKTQEFYKLKIFEQLTKSVSMLFKVLAVGGILLIGIFFLAISLSLYIGKILDNYTTGFLIVGFIFLVLAIILFLLRSYINTFVIQKISKTFFKDE
;
A
#
# COMPACT_ATOMS: atom_id res chain seq x y z
N MET A 1 16.67 47.88 35.53
CA MET A 1 15.67 46.80 35.51
C MET A 1 16.14 45.71 36.45
N SER A 2 15.30 45.31 37.41
CA SER A 2 15.72 44.34 38.43
C SER A 2 15.82 42.93 37.83
N VAL A 3 16.85 42.17 38.22
CA VAL A 3 17.08 40.79 37.76
C VAL A 3 15.87 39.89 38.00
N PHE A 4 15.10 40.18 39.05
CA PHE A 4 13.85 39.51 39.41
C PHE A 4 12.75 39.65 38.34
N GLU A 5 12.67 40.82 37.71
CA GLU A 5 11.63 41.18 36.74
C GLU A 5 11.86 40.52 35.38
N SER A 6 13.13 40.33 34.99
CA SER A 6 13.53 39.53 33.83
C SER A 6 13.25 38.04 34.01
N ILE A 7 13.43 37.50 35.24
CA ILE A 7 13.13 36.09 35.55
C ILE A 7 11.62 35.85 35.52
N ASN A 8 10.81 36.74 36.11
CA ASN A 8 9.36 36.62 36.08
C ASN A 8 8.82 36.69 34.64
N ASN A 9 9.31 37.63 33.82
CA ASN A 9 8.93 37.73 32.41
C ASN A 9 9.35 36.51 31.58
N ALA A 10 10.53 35.93 31.85
CA ALA A 10 10.96 34.71 31.17
C ALA A 10 10.08 33.51 31.54
N SER A 11 9.67 33.41 32.82
CA SER A 11 8.79 32.35 33.31
C SER A 11 7.38 32.46 32.72
N THR A 12 6.80 33.67 32.66
CA THR A 12 5.50 33.91 32.01
C THR A 12 5.56 33.59 30.52
N LYS A 13 6.61 34.05 29.81
CA LYS A 13 6.82 33.71 28.40
C LYS A 13 7.02 32.21 28.16
N ALA A 14 7.63 31.49 29.10
CA ALA A 14 7.81 30.04 29.00
C ALA A 14 6.47 29.31 29.15
N VAL A 15 5.62 29.74 30.10
CA VAL A 15 4.27 29.22 30.27
C VAL A 15 3.43 29.48 29.01
N ASP A 16 3.40 30.71 28.50
CA ASP A 16 2.67 31.06 27.28
C ASP A 16 3.13 30.24 26.07
N LYS A 17 4.45 30.06 25.89
CA LYS A 17 5.01 29.24 24.81
C LYS A 17 4.64 27.77 24.96
N SER A 18 4.60 27.25 26.19
CA SER A 18 4.21 25.86 26.45
C SER A 18 2.73 25.62 26.13
N GLU A 19 1.85 26.56 26.46
CA GLU A 19 0.43 26.47 26.13
C GLU A 19 0.20 26.56 24.61
N LEU A 20 0.95 27.44 23.93
CA LEU A 20 0.92 27.59 22.48
C LEU A 20 1.46 26.34 21.76
N TYR A 21 2.49 25.70 22.34
CA TYR A 21 3.04 24.43 21.84
C TYR A 21 2.04 23.27 21.99
N LEU A 22 1.31 23.20 23.11
CA LEU A 22 0.26 22.20 23.32
C LEU A 22 -0.89 22.37 22.33
N LYS A 23 -1.35 23.61 22.11
CA LYS A 23 -2.36 23.92 21.08
C LYS A 23 -1.90 23.51 19.69
N LYS A 24 -0.64 23.82 19.33
CA LYS A 24 -0.08 23.46 18.02
C LYS A 24 0.15 21.96 17.86
N THR A 25 0.45 21.25 18.95
CA THR A 25 0.61 19.79 18.95
C THR A 25 -0.71 19.08 18.64
N GLN A 26 -1.84 19.55 19.20
CA GLN A 26 -3.17 19.04 18.84
C GLN A 26 -3.49 19.22 17.36
N GLU A 27 -3.24 20.43 16.83
CA GLU A 27 -3.49 20.77 15.43
C GLU A 27 -2.62 19.90 14.50
N PHE A 28 -1.34 19.71 14.85
CA PHE A 28 -0.42 18.83 14.13
C PHE A 28 -0.88 17.37 14.10
N TYR A 29 -1.33 16.81 15.22
CA TYR A 29 -1.84 15.43 15.25
C TYR A 29 -3.08 15.26 14.38
N LYS A 30 -3.99 16.25 14.38
CA LYS A 30 -5.16 16.24 13.51
C LYS A 30 -4.76 16.18 12.03
N LEU A 31 -3.80 17.00 11.61
CA LEU A 31 -3.26 16.95 10.25
C LEU A 31 -2.52 15.65 9.94
N LYS A 32 -1.72 15.14 10.88
CA LYS A 32 -0.95 13.90 10.68
C LYS A 32 -1.86 12.68 10.49
N ILE A 33 -2.97 12.60 11.24
CA ILE A 33 -3.99 11.57 11.06
C ILE A 33 -4.64 11.70 9.67
N PHE A 34 -4.99 12.92 9.27
CA PHE A 34 -5.55 13.18 7.95
C PHE A 34 -4.58 12.76 6.83
N GLU A 35 -3.30 13.13 6.94
CA GLU A 35 -2.26 12.75 5.98
C GLU A 35 -2.11 11.23 5.89
N GLN A 36 -2.08 10.53 7.03
CA GLN A 36 -1.97 9.07 7.07
C GLN A 36 -3.17 8.39 6.41
N LEU A 37 -4.38 8.89 6.67
CA LEU A 37 -5.61 8.41 6.04
C LEU A 37 -5.57 8.63 4.53
N THR A 38 -5.28 9.86 4.09
CA THR A 38 -5.21 10.20 2.67
C THR A 38 -4.14 9.39 1.94
N LYS A 39 -2.96 9.19 2.53
CA LYS A 39 -1.91 8.33 1.96
C LYS A 39 -2.37 6.90 1.79
N SER A 40 -3.04 6.34 2.80
CA SER A 40 -3.56 4.97 2.76
C SER A 40 -4.63 4.82 1.68
N VAL A 41 -5.60 5.73 1.63
CA VAL A 41 -6.66 5.75 0.61
C VAL A 41 -6.07 5.96 -0.79
N SER A 42 -5.12 6.87 -0.95
CA SER A 42 -4.47 7.16 -2.24
C SER A 42 -3.65 5.98 -2.74
N MET A 43 -2.96 5.24 -1.85
CA MET A 43 -2.26 4.01 -2.20
C MET A 43 -3.24 2.94 -2.69
N LEU A 44 -4.33 2.71 -1.96
CA LEU A 44 -5.38 1.77 -2.37
C LEU A 44 -5.99 2.14 -3.72
N PHE A 45 -6.29 3.42 -3.92
CA PHE A 45 -6.81 3.92 -5.21
C PHE A 45 -5.83 3.68 -6.35
N LYS A 46 -4.53 3.95 -6.16
CA LYS A 46 -3.51 3.68 -7.18
C LYS A 46 -3.43 2.19 -7.53
N VAL A 47 -3.42 1.33 -6.52
CA VAL A 47 -3.39 -0.13 -6.70
C VAL A 47 -4.66 -0.61 -7.42
N LEU A 48 -5.83 -0.11 -7.05
CA LEU A 48 -7.10 -0.46 -7.69
C LEU A 48 -7.19 0.06 -9.12
N ALA A 49 -6.77 1.29 -9.38
CA ALA A 49 -6.81 1.87 -10.71
C ALA A 49 -5.87 1.12 -11.67
N VAL A 50 -4.61 0.96 -11.29
CA VAL A 50 -3.62 0.26 -12.13
C VAL A 50 -3.91 -1.23 -12.18
N GLY A 51 -4.06 -1.87 -11.02
CA GLY A 51 -4.31 -3.30 -10.92
C GLY A 51 -5.65 -3.71 -11.54
N GLY A 52 -6.68 -2.88 -11.43
CA GLY A 52 -7.98 -3.12 -12.05
C GLY A 52 -7.91 -3.11 -13.58
N ILE A 53 -7.29 -2.08 -14.18
CA ILE A 53 -7.09 -2.02 -15.63
C ILE A 53 -6.27 -3.23 -16.12
N LEU A 54 -5.22 -3.59 -15.38
CA LEU A 54 -4.33 -4.71 -15.71
C LEU A 54 -5.08 -6.05 -15.62
N LEU A 55 -5.90 -6.25 -14.58
CA LEU A 55 -6.78 -7.41 -14.43
C LEU A 55 -7.76 -7.55 -15.59
N ILE A 56 -8.40 -6.44 -15.98
CA ILE A 56 -9.32 -6.44 -17.12
C ILE A 56 -8.56 -6.82 -18.41
N GLY A 57 -7.38 -6.26 -18.63
CA GLY A 57 -6.53 -6.62 -19.77
C GLY A 57 -6.18 -8.12 -19.82
N ILE A 58 -5.74 -8.69 -18.69
CA ILE A 58 -5.45 -10.12 -18.58
C ILE A 58 -6.70 -10.97 -18.83
N PHE A 59 -7.87 -10.52 -18.35
CA PHE A 59 -9.13 -11.22 -18.56
C PHE A 59 -9.51 -11.30 -20.04
N PHE A 60 -9.38 -10.19 -20.77
CA PHE A 60 -9.59 -10.18 -22.22
C PHE A 60 -8.59 -11.07 -22.97
N LEU A 61 -7.31 -11.06 -22.56
CA LEU A 61 -6.28 -11.93 -23.14
C LEU A 61 -6.61 -13.41 -22.89
N ALA A 62 -7.09 -13.76 -21.70
CA ALA A 62 -7.50 -15.12 -21.37
C ALA A 62 -8.66 -15.61 -22.25
N ILE A 63 -9.66 -14.75 -22.47
CA ILE A 63 -10.78 -15.05 -23.37
C ILE A 63 -10.28 -15.23 -24.80
N SER A 64 -9.43 -14.33 -25.28
CA SER A 64 -8.85 -14.42 -26.62
C SER A 64 -8.06 -15.70 -26.82
N LEU A 65 -7.23 -16.09 -25.85
CA LEU A 65 -6.46 -17.32 -25.88
C LEU A 65 -7.37 -18.56 -25.91
N SER A 66 -8.43 -18.57 -25.10
CA SER A 66 -9.42 -19.65 -25.08
C SER A 66 -10.11 -19.82 -26.42
N LEU A 67 -10.54 -18.71 -27.04
CA LEU A 67 -11.17 -18.72 -28.35
C LEU A 67 -10.20 -19.18 -29.44
N TYR A 68 -8.93 -18.78 -29.38
CA TYR A 68 -7.90 -19.20 -30.32
C TYR A 68 -7.64 -20.71 -30.24
N ILE A 69 -7.43 -21.24 -29.03
CA ILE A 69 -7.24 -22.68 -28.81
C ILE A 69 -8.49 -23.46 -29.20
N GLY A 70 -9.67 -22.95 -28.82
CA GLY A 70 -10.95 -23.56 -29.16
C GLY A 70 -11.19 -23.64 -30.67
N LYS A 71 -10.75 -22.63 -31.43
CA LYS A 71 -10.80 -22.63 -32.89
C LYS A 71 -9.86 -23.66 -33.52
N ILE A 72 -8.66 -23.86 -32.97
CA ILE A 72 -7.71 -24.87 -33.47
C ILE A 72 -8.23 -26.29 -33.21
N LEU A 73 -8.88 -26.50 -32.06
CA LEU A 73 -9.45 -27.79 -31.68
C LEU A 73 -10.85 -28.05 -32.27
N ASP A 74 -11.39 -27.12 -33.07
CA ASP A 74 -12.76 -27.13 -33.60
C ASP A 74 -13.84 -27.30 -32.52
N ASN A 75 -13.50 -26.97 -31.27
CA ASN A 75 -14.34 -27.12 -30.10
C ASN A 75 -13.97 -26.09 -29.04
N TYR A 76 -14.83 -25.09 -28.86
CA TYR A 76 -14.65 -24.02 -27.88
C TYR A 76 -14.61 -24.53 -26.44
N THR A 77 -15.39 -25.56 -26.10
CA THR A 77 -15.42 -26.14 -24.74
C THR A 77 -14.04 -26.62 -24.30
N THR A 78 -13.31 -27.27 -25.20
CA THR A 78 -11.96 -27.76 -24.89
C THR A 78 -10.96 -26.62 -24.75
N GLY A 79 -11.12 -25.54 -25.53
CA GLY A 79 -10.32 -24.32 -25.39
C GLY A 79 -10.45 -23.68 -24.00
N PHE A 80 -11.69 -23.54 -23.50
CA PHE A 80 -11.93 -23.03 -22.16
C PHE A 80 -11.43 -23.98 -21.06
N LEU A 81 -11.53 -25.30 -21.26
CA LEU A 81 -11.00 -26.29 -20.32
C LEU A 81 -9.47 -26.19 -20.18
N ILE A 82 -8.75 -26.09 -21.30
CA ILE A 82 -7.28 -25.99 -21.30
C ILE A 82 -6.84 -24.69 -20.62
N VAL A 83 -7.44 -23.56 -20.98
CA VAL A 83 -7.12 -22.26 -20.35
C VAL A 83 -7.45 -22.27 -18.86
N GLY A 84 -8.60 -22.85 -18.49
CA GLY A 84 -8.97 -23.04 -17.08
C GLY A 84 -7.95 -23.88 -16.30
N PHE A 85 -7.45 -24.97 -16.91
CA PHE A 85 -6.41 -25.79 -16.30
C PHE A 85 -5.08 -25.04 -16.14
N ILE A 86 -4.69 -24.22 -17.12
CA ILE A 86 -3.52 -23.34 -17.03
C ILE A 86 -3.66 -22.36 -15.86
N PHE A 87 -4.84 -21.74 -15.69
CA PHE A 87 -5.09 -20.86 -14.54
C PHE A 87 -5.04 -21.60 -13.20
N LEU A 88 -5.50 -22.84 -13.15
CA LEU A 88 -5.45 -23.67 -11.94
C LEU A 88 -3.98 -24.00 -11.57
N VAL A 89 -3.17 -24.39 -12.56
CA VAL A 89 -1.73 -24.62 -12.36
C VAL A 89 -1.02 -23.34 -11.93
N LEU A 90 -1.31 -22.20 -12.56
CA LEU A 90 -0.79 -20.90 -12.15
C LEU A 90 -1.16 -20.56 -10.70
N ALA A 91 -2.40 -20.83 -10.29
CA ALA A 91 -2.86 -20.61 -8.91
C ALA A 91 -2.09 -21.49 -7.91
N ILE A 92 -1.83 -22.76 -8.25
CA ILE A 92 -1.01 -23.67 -7.44
C ILE A 92 0.42 -23.15 -7.33
N ILE A 93 1.04 -22.74 -8.44
CA ILE A 93 2.40 -22.16 -8.45
C ILE A 93 2.46 -20.92 -7.55
N LEU A 94 1.49 -20.01 -7.68
CA LEU A 94 1.36 -18.82 -6.82
C LEU A 94 1.22 -19.20 -5.34
N PHE A 95 0.45 -20.25 -5.04
CA PHE A 95 0.28 -20.74 -3.68
C PHE A 95 1.59 -21.29 -3.09
N LEU A 96 2.39 -22.03 -3.87
CA LEU A 96 3.70 -22.50 -3.43
C LEU A 96 4.68 -21.33 -3.26
N LEU A 97 4.68 -20.39 -4.20
CA LEU A 97 5.56 -19.22 -4.18
C LEU A 97 5.20 -18.24 -3.06
N ARG A 98 4.00 -18.34 -2.47
CA ARG A 98 3.57 -17.54 -1.31
C ARG A 98 4.59 -17.55 -0.18
N SER A 99 5.19 -18.71 0.12
CA SER A 99 6.20 -18.81 1.17
C SER A 99 7.46 -18.00 0.83
N TYR A 100 7.92 -18.09 -0.42
CA TYR A 100 9.07 -17.34 -0.92
C TYR A 100 8.81 -15.81 -0.96
N ILE A 101 7.62 -15.40 -1.42
CA ILE A 101 7.21 -13.99 -1.44
C ILE A 101 7.19 -13.42 -0.02
N ASN A 102 6.66 -14.18 0.95
CA ASN A 102 6.61 -13.73 2.34
C ASN A 102 8.02 -13.50 2.89
N THR A 103 8.94 -14.46 2.67
CA THR A 103 10.35 -14.32 3.09
C THR A 103 11.05 -13.15 2.40
N PHE A 104 10.84 -12.95 1.10
CA PHE A 104 11.45 -11.85 0.35
C PHE A 104 10.95 -10.48 0.80
N VAL A 105 9.63 -10.34 1.00
CA VAL A 105 9.02 -9.10 1.51
C VAL A 105 9.51 -8.78 2.92
N ILE A 106 9.55 -9.78 3.81
CA ILE A 106 10.08 -9.62 5.17
C ILE A 106 11.56 -9.20 5.13
N GLN A 107 12.40 -9.81 4.29
CA GLN A 107 13.80 -9.41 4.19
C GLN A 107 14.00 -8.00 3.64
N LYS A 108 13.20 -7.57 2.66
CA LYS A 108 13.26 -6.20 2.14
C LYS A 108 12.81 -5.18 3.20
N ILE A 109 11.70 -5.43 3.87
CA ILE A 109 11.19 -4.53 4.91
C ILE A 109 12.15 -4.51 6.11
N SER A 110 12.64 -5.67 6.54
CA SER A 110 13.63 -5.78 7.62
C SER A 110 14.90 -5.00 7.29
N LYS A 111 15.46 -5.11 6.07
CA LYS A 111 16.65 -4.34 5.68
C LYS A 111 16.41 -2.84 5.53
N THR A 112 15.18 -2.39 5.31
CA THR A 112 14.88 -0.95 5.29
C THR A 112 14.60 -0.42 6.70
N PHE A 113 14.01 -1.24 7.58
CA PHE A 113 13.60 -0.82 8.92
C PHE A 113 14.73 -0.94 9.96
N PHE A 114 15.59 -1.95 9.86
CA PHE A 114 16.71 -2.22 10.78
C PHE A 114 18.06 -1.69 10.28
N LYS A 115 18.09 -0.94 9.18
CA LYS A 115 19.31 -0.30 8.66
C LYS A 115 19.41 1.19 9.04
N ASP A 116 18.42 1.68 9.78
CA ASP A 116 18.36 3.03 10.36
C ASP A 116 18.67 3.03 11.88
N GLU A 117 19.22 1.92 12.43
CA GLU A 117 19.99 1.90 13.69
C GLU A 117 21.50 1.85 13.38
#